data_AF-A0A1M5WIC6-F1
#
_entry.id   AF-A0A1M5WIC6-F1
#
_cell.length_a   1.000
_cell.length_b   1.000
_cell.length_c   1.000
_cell.angle_alpha   90.00
_cell.angle_beta   90.00
_cell.angle_gamma   90.00
#
_symmetry.space_group_name_H-M   'P 1'
#
loop_
_entity.id
_entity.type
_entity.pdbx_description
1 polymer ?
#
loop_
_entity_poly.entity_id
_entity_poly.type
_entity_poly.pdbx_seq_one_letter_code
_entity_poly.pdbx_strand_id
1 'polypeptide(L)'
;MDKKFVLSLTLIIILGVIILGLFVKINQLENILNETKYIGRYRFYKANDVNMVILDTATGRMWIKYIHPTGGNDEWTEEKELLRLIEKEE
;
A
#
# COMPACT_ATOMS: atom_id res chain seq x y z
N MET A 1 45.84 -29.57 8.75
CA MET A 1 45.05 -28.33 8.70
C MET A 1 45.11 -27.67 10.07
N ASP A 2 45.45 -26.38 10.15
CA ASP A 2 45.60 -25.66 11.44
C ASP A 2 44.23 -25.54 12.14
N LYS A 3 44.16 -25.85 13.44
CA LYS A 3 42.93 -25.71 14.24
C LYS A 3 42.39 -24.28 14.21
N LYS A 4 43.25 -23.27 14.14
CA LYS A 4 42.86 -21.86 14.01
C LYS A 4 42.18 -21.57 12.67
N PHE A 5 42.65 -22.22 11.61
CA PHE A 5 42.05 -22.13 10.29
C PHE A 5 40.66 -22.77 10.26
N VAL A 6 40.50 -23.95 10.88
CA VAL A 6 39.19 -24.62 10.98
C VAL A 6 38.18 -23.77 11.76
N LEU A 7 38.59 -23.22 12.91
CA LEU A 7 37.74 -22.36 13.74
C LEU A 7 37.30 -21.09 12.99
N SER A 8 38.20 -20.45 12.26
CA SER A 8 37.89 -19.26 11.45
C SER A 8 36.88 -19.58 10.35
N LEU A 9 37.08 -20.70 9.64
CA LEU A 9 36.18 -21.14 8.57
C LEU A 9 34.78 -21.44 9.11
N THR A 10 34.67 -22.11 10.25
CA THR A 10 33.39 -22.38 10.91
C THR A 10 32.67 -21.09 11.31
N LEU A 11 33.39 -20.10 11.85
CA LEU A 11 32.80 -18.81 12.23
C LEU A 11 32.22 -18.07 11.02
N ILE A 12 32.95 -18.07 9.89
CA ILE A 12 32.52 -17.42 8.64
C ILE A 12 31.25 -18.08 8.10
N ILE A 13 31.16 -19.41 8.14
CA ILE A 13 29.97 -20.14 7.69
C ILE A 13 28.76 -19.78 8.57
N ILE A 14 28.94 -19.75 9.89
CA ILE A 14 27.86 -19.38 10.83
C ILE A 14 27.39 -17.94 10.57
N LEU A 15 28.32 -16.99 10.44
CA LEU A 15 28.02 -15.60 10.10
C LEU A 15 27.28 -15.49 8.76
N GLY A 16 27.70 -16.24 7.75
CA GLY A 16 27.05 -16.28 6.45
C GLY A 16 25.59 -16.73 6.55
N VAL A 17 25.30 -17.79 7.31
CA VAL A 17 23.93 -18.28 7.52
C VAL A 17 23.08 -17.27 8.30
N ILE A 18 23.65 -16.59 9.31
CA ILE A 18 22.95 -15.55 10.07
C ILE A 18 22.58 -14.37 9.15
N ILE A 19 23.52 -13.88 8.35
CA ILE A 19 23.30 -12.77 7.43
C ILE A 19 22.24 -13.13 6.39
N LEU A 20 22.30 -14.34 5.83
CA LEU A 20 21.29 -14.85 4.89
C LEU A 20 19.91 -14.92 5.56
N GLY A 21 19.82 -15.43 6.78
CA GLY A 21 18.57 -15.50 7.53
C GLY A 21 17.97 -14.13 7.83
N LEU A 22 18.80 -13.14 8.16
CA LEU A 22 18.37 -11.76 8.36
C LEU A 22 17.87 -11.12 7.06
N PHE A 23 18.59 -11.33 5.95
CA PHE A 23 18.20 -10.81 4.64
C PHE A 23 16.81 -11.30 4.21
N VAL A 24 16.54 -12.61 4.36
CA VAL A 24 15.23 -13.18 4.03
C VAL A 24 14.11 -12.57 4.89
N LYS A 25 14.33 -12.40 6.19
CA LYS A 25 13.33 -11.79 7.10
C LYS A 25 13.05 -10.33 6.76
N ILE A 26 14.07 -9.55 6.42
CA ILE A 26 13.91 -8.14 6.04
C ILE A 26 13.06 -8.03 4.76
N ASN A 27 13.33 -8.85 3.75
CA ASN A 27 12.54 -8.85 2.50
C ASN A 27 11.08 -9.25 2.75
N GLN A 28 10.83 -10.22 3.63
CA GLN A 28 9.46 -10.59 4.01
C GLN A 28 8.75 -9.44 4.72
N LEU A 29 9.44 -8.74 5.64
CA LEU A 29 8.87 -7.60 6.34
C LEU A 29 8.55 -6.44 5.39
N GLU A 30 9.40 -6.18 4.41
CA GLU A 30 9.16 -5.18 3.37
C GLU A 30 7.92 -5.50 2.53
N ASN A 31 7.73 -6.78 2.15
CA ASN A 31 6.53 -7.21 1.44
C ASN A 31 5.25 -6.99 2.27
N ILE A 32 5.28 -7.33 3.56
CA ILE A 32 4.13 -7.11 4.47
C ILE A 32 3.85 -5.62 4.64
N LEU A 33 4.89 -4.79 4.81
CA LEU A 33 4.74 -3.33 4.90
C LEU A 33 4.18 -2.74 3.61
N ASN A 34 4.58 -3.26 2.45
CA ASN A 34 4.05 -2.84 1.16
C ASN A 34 2.57 -3.23 0.97
N GLU A 35 2.16 -4.42 1.40
CA GLU A 35 0.75 -4.84 1.36
C GLU A 35 -0.11 -4.01 2.33
N THR A 36 0.41 -3.73 3.53
CA THR A 36 -0.31 -2.97 4.56
C THR A 36 -0.35 -1.46 4.28
N LYS A 37 0.52 -0.93 3.40
CA LYS A 37 0.55 0.48 2.98
C LYS A 37 -0.80 0.99 2.42
N TYR A 38 -1.64 0.08 1.94
CA TYR A 38 -2.94 0.41 1.37
C TYR A 38 -4.11 0.20 2.35
N ILE A 39 -3.88 -0.41 3.51
CA ILE A 39 -4.91 -0.62 4.53
C ILE A 39 -5.30 0.73 5.14
N GLY A 40 -6.59 1.06 5.09
CA GLY A 40 -7.11 2.34 5.59
C GLY A 40 -6.83 3.55 4.70
N ARG A 41 -6.17 3.35 3.54
CA ARG A 41 -5.91 4.41 2.57
C ARG A 41 -7.17 4.89 1.86
N TYR A 42 -8.05 3.97 1.48
CA TYR A 42 -9.30 4.32 0.81
C TYR A 42 -10.45 4.27 1.80
N ARG A 43 -11.13 5.41 1.98
CA ARG A 43 -12.30 5.54 2.84
C ARG A 43 -13.53 5.78 1.98
N PHE A 44 -14.61 5.04 2.28
CA PHE A 44 -15.92 5.33 1.70
C PHE A 44 -16.38 6.72 2.13
N TYR A 45 -16.73 7.56 1.16
CA TYR A 45 -17.20 8.91 1.44
C TYR A 45 -18.73 8.97 1.35
N LYS A 46 -19.29 8.68 0.17
CA LYS A 46 -20.73 8.73 -0.09
C LYS A 46 -21.08 7.85 -1.29
N ALA A 47 -22.30 7.33 -1.32
CA ALA A 47 -22.92 6.78 -2.52
C ALA A 47 -24.38 7.22 -2.57
N ASN A 48 -24.90 7.43 -3.78
CA ASN A 48 -26.31 7.64 -4.09
C ASN A 48 -26.69 6.84 -5.34
N ASP A 49 -27.91 7.01 -5.85
CA ASP A 49 -28.41 6.26 -7.02
C ASP A 49 -27.66 6.58 -8.33
N VAL A 50 -26.84 7.63 -8.34
CA VAL A 50 -26.13 8.13 -9.53
C VAL A 50 -24.64 7.83 -9.48
N ASN A 51 -24.00 7.98 -8.32
CA ASN A 51 -22.56 7.86 -8.17
C ASN A 51 -22.11 7.29 -6.81
N MET A 52 -20.87 6.81 -6.81
CA MET A 52 -20.15 6.37 -5.62
C MET A 52 -18.82 7.13 -5.53
N VAL A 53 -18.48 7.59 -4.33
CA VAL A 53 -17.28 8.40 -4.05
C VAL A 53 -16.40 7.73 -2.99
N ILE A 54 -15.11 7.62 -3.29
CA ILE A 54 -14.07 7.10 -2.39
C ILE A 54 -13.00 8.17 -2.19
N LEU A 55 -12.62 8.43 -0.94
CA LEU A 55 -11.52 9.31 -0.57
C LEU A 55 -10.22 8.50 -0.41
N ASP A 56 -9.17 8.90 -1.12
CA ASP A 56 -7.80 8.49 -0.82
C ASP A 56 -7.25 9.35 0.32
N THR A 57 -7.25 8.83 1.54
CA THR A 57 -6.82 9.54 2.75
C THR A 57 -5.34 9.89 2.75
N ALA A 58 -4.51 9.22 1.94
CA ALA A 58 -3.09 9.51 1.83
C ALA A 58 -2.81 10.72 0.94
N THR A 59 -3.65 10.97 -0.08
CA THR A 59 -3.45 12.04 -1.06
C THR A 59 -4.50 13.14 -1.00
N GLY A 60 -5.60 12.93 -0.26
CA GLY A 60 -6.78 13.78 -0.25
C GLY A 60 -7.65 13.68 -1.50
N ARG A 61 -7.25 12.89 -2.51
CA ARG A 61 -7.96 12.82 -3.80
C ARG A 61 -9.25 12.02 -3.68
N MET A 62 -10.24 12.39 -4.49
CA MET A 62 -11.51 11.67 -4.58
C MET A 62 -11.60 10.91 -5.89
N TRP A 63 -12.11 9.69 -5.79
CA TRP A 63 -12.39 8.79 -6.89
C TRP A 63 -13.88 8.61 -7.00
N ILE A 64 -14.42 8.75 -8.21
CA ILE A 64 -15.85 8.62 -8.45
C ILE A 64 -16.10 7.58 -9.50
N LYS A 65 -17.15 6.81 -9.28
CA LYS A 65 -17.73 5.92 -10.27
C LYS A 65 -19.19 6.28 -10.47
N TYR A 66 -19.61 6.46 -11.72
CA TYR A 66 -21.02 6.54 -12.07
C TYR A 66 -21.62 5.14 -12.04
N ILE A 67 -22.79 5.00 -11.41
CA ILE A 67 -23.49 3.71 -11.28
C ILE A 67 -24.88 3.74 -11.94
N HIS A 68 -25.27 4.88 -12.52
CA HIS A 68 -26.59 5.04 -13.13
C HIS A 68 -26.65 4.36 -14.50
N PRO A 69 -27.69 3.54 -14.81
CA PRO A 69 -27.79 2.78 -16.06
C PRO A 69 -27.83 3.61 -17.36
N THR A 70 -28.09 4.91 -17.26
CA THR A 70 -28.34 5.80 -18.41
C THR A 70 -27.36 6.97 -18.52
N GLY A 71 -26.27 7.02 -17.75
CA GLY A 71 -25.35 8.14 -17.90
C GLY A 71 -24.03 8.05 -17.14
N GLY A 72 -22.97 8.45 -17.84
CA GLY A 72 -21.63 8.65 -17.29
C GLY A 72 -20.60 7.66 -17.82
N ASN A 73 -19.34 7.89 -17.47
CA ASN A 73 -18.28 6.89 -17.64
C ASN A 73 -18.38 5.91 -16.45
N ASP A 74 -18.59 4.63 -16.74
CA ASP A 74 -18.63 3.56 -15.72
C ASP A 74 -17.25 3.29 -15.11
N GLU A 75 -16.20 3.94 -15.60
CA GLU A 75 -14.85 3.87 -15.03
C GLU A 75 -14.64 4.83 -13.85
N TRP A 76 -13.70 4.47 -12.99
CA TRP A 76 -13.26 5.33 -11.89
C TRP A 76 -12.56 6.56 -12.45
N THR A 77 -13.10 7.74 -12.14
CA THR A 77 -12.52 9.02 -12.52
C THR A 77 -11.97 9.73 -11.29
N GLU A 78 -10.73 10.23 -11.37
CA GLU A 78 -10.15 11.09 -10.33
C GLU A 78 -10.75 12.49 -10.46
N GLU A 79 -11.47 12.94 -9.44
CA GLU A 79 -12.03 14.29 -9.42
C GLU A 79 -11.22 15.20 -8.51
N LYS A 80 -10.52 16.15 -9.12
CA LYS A 80 -9.62 17.08 -8.43
C LYS A 80 -10.33 18.27 -7.79
N GLU A 81 -11.58 18.56 -8.18
CA GLU A 81 -12.31 19.76 -7.77
C GLU A 81 -13.40 19.56 -6.72
N LEU A 82 -13.80 18.32 -6.42
CA LEU A 82 -14.94 18.08 -5.52
C LEU A 82 -14.70 18.46 -4.06
N LEU A 83 -13.45 18.44 -3.60
CA LEU A 83 -13.11 18.96 -2.26
C LEU A 83 -13.60 20.40 -2.08
N ARG A 84 -13.52 21.25 -3.12
CA ARG A 84 -13.97 22.64 -3.07
C ARG A 84 -15.49 22.79 -3.03
N LEU A 85 -16.23 21.80 -3.52
CA LEU A 85 -17.69 21.80 -3.51
C LEU A 85 -18.23 21.28 -2.18
N ILE A 86 -17.54 20.29 -1.59
CA ILE A 86 -17.88 19.72 -0.28
C ILE A 86 -17.64 20.72 0.85
N GLU A 87 -16.51 21.46 0.84
CA GLU A 87 -16.25 22.55 1.80
C GLU A 87 -17.25 23.71 1.72
N LYS A 88 -18.06 23.76 0.65
CA LYS A 88 -19.08 24.79 0.43
C LYS A 88 -20.47 24.39 0.91
N GLU A 89 -20.69 23.10 1.22
CA GLU A 89 -21.96 22.56 1.69
C GLU A 89 -22.03 22.37 3.23
N GLU A 90 -20.91 22.53 3.94
CA GLU A 90 -20.84 22.65 5.42
C GLU A 90 -20.95 24.12 5.89
#